data_AF-A0A225DV81-F1
#
_entry.id   AF-A0A225DV81-F1
#
_cell.length_a   1.000
_cell.length_b   1.000
_cell.length_c   1.000
_cell.angle_alpha   90.00
_cell.angle_beta   90.00
_cell.angle_gamma   90.00
#
_symmetry.space_group_name_H-M   'P 1'
#
loop_
_entity.id
_entity.type
_entity.pdbx_description
1 polymer ?
#
loop_
_entity_poly.entity_id
_entity_poly.type
_entity_poly.pdbx_seq_one_letter_code
_entity_poly.pdbx_strand_id
1 'polypeptide(L)'
;MRSDMAKVIVERPRFGSRFRGVTQKGNAKRLARALATDDGAPCREGIKKQHGRTKSLNEHLGPLRRYLDKQVGRPWDKVFSEICQHIDRSNPVQDHVRDHVEDYVVTNVVVIDGELCHGGDRYPRYGTPLVEANGFAHWHRWYVCPKTGLLRKLPFKRRVPKKKPVPPQVVRVNDRTQCWLVDGRWELITLAPLPPESVRQRSNRTDVMLDKSLFGNLWDLGGGGVGLEKISTRGYRPVSPMAAFPGGIMRTGYPTDLTESEWALVQPFVPPPTGAGAPRTVNFRSVLNSILYLNRTGCQWRMLPNDLGTPWQTVYAYFATWKRNGTWTRLNAALAAQVRVAEGRPDPTPSATCIDSQSVKGTECTESPGYDGGKKIQGRKRHILTDTLGLLLVVVVTAANVDDGAAAATVLGRLDPGVYSRVRAVFADQKYHNHAFEAWLSGHRPGVRLEISSRPPGATTFQPLRVRWVVERTFAWIGRCRRNSKDYERTESSSEAMVQVSSIRLMLRRLNKCA
;
A
#
# COMPACT_ATOMS: atom_id res chain seq x y z
N MET A 1 8.24 -44.58 -27.37
CA MET A 1 8.48 -43.94 -26.05
C MET A 1 8.04 -44.92 -24.95
N ARG A 2 8.62 -44.93 -23.73
CA ARG A 2 8.10 -45.84 -22.68
C ARG A 2 6.69 -45.38 -22.29
N SER A 3 5.76 -46.32 -22.08
CA SER A 3 4.36 -46.03 -21.73
C SER A 3 4.19 -45.36 -20.35
N ASP A 4 5.20 -45.47 -19.47
CA ASP A 4 5.22 -44.87 -18.14
C ASP A 4 5.86 -43.48 -18.10
N MET A 5 6.18 -42.87 -19.24
CA MET A 5 6.84 -41.57 -19.27
C MET A 5 5.96 -40.41 -18.76
N ALA A 6 4.65 -40.59 -18.71
CA ALA A 6 3.73 -39.68 -18.02
C ALA A 6 3.85 -39.72 -16.47
N LYS A 7 4.51 -40.75 -15.90
CA LYS A 7 4.80 -40.86 -14.46
C LYS A 7 6.05 -40.11 -14.04
N VAL A 8 6.56 -39.18 -14.86
CA VAL A 8 7.61 -38.23 -14.44
C VAL A 8 7.05 -37.41 -13.29
N ILE A 9 7.42 -37.79 -12.07
CA ILE A 9 6.75 -37.35 -10.84
C ILE A 9 6.97 -35.85 -10.65
N VAL A 10 5.88 -35.08 -10.66
CA VAL A 10 5.81 -33.71 -10.12
C VAL A 10 5.73 -33.84 -8.61
N GLU A 11 6.88 -34.06 -7.98
CA GLU A 11 6.87 -34.62 -6.62
C GLU A 11 6.47 -33.58 -5.55
N ARG A 12 6.77 -32.28 -5.75
CA ARG A 12 6.30 -31.16 -4.90
C ARG A 12 6.36 -29.79 -5.61
N PRO A 13 5.39 -28.87 -5.40
CA PRO A 13 5.57 -27.47 -5.75
C PRO A 13 6.58 -26.81 -4.81
N ARG A 14 7.78 -26.48 -5.30
CA ARG A 14 8.74 -25.64 -4.56
C ARG A 14 9.58 -24.77 -5.47
N PHE A 15 8.99 -23.66 -5.92
CA PHE A 15 9.69 -22.37 -6.00
C PHE A 15 8.61 -21.28 -5.95
N GLY A 16 8.06 -21.06 -4.75
CA GLY A 16 7.65 -19.70 -4.44
C GLY A 16 8.96 -18.93 -4.31
N SER A 17 9.26 -18.01 -5.23
CA SER A 17 10.25 -17.00 -4.88
C SER A 17 9.77 -16.42 -3.56
N ARG A 18 10.57 -16.53 -2.48
CA ARG A 18 10.35 -15.60 -1.37
C ARG A 18 10.44 -14.26 -2.06
N PHE A 19 9.33 -13.54 -2.06
CA PHE A 19 9.38 -12.11 -2.25
C PHE A 19 10.35 -11.66 -1.14
N ARG A 20 11.63 -11.49 -1.47
CA ARG A 20 12.34 -10.35 -0.93
C ARG A 20 11.63 -9.20 -1.61
N GLY A 21 10.44 -8.88 -1.09
CA GLY A 21 9.99 -7.51 -1.15
C GLY A 21 11.21 -6.76 -0.75
N VAL A 22 11.69 -5.90 -1.64
CA VAL A 22 12.69 -4.93 -1.25
C VAL A 22 12.02 -4.24 -0.08
N THR A 23 12.33 -4.70 1.13
CA THR A 23 11.95 -4.01 2.34
C THR A 23 12.61 -2.70 2.07
N GLN A 24 11.83 -1.68 1.75
CA GLN A 24 12.42 -0.36 1.60
C GLN A 24 13.19 -0.16 2.90
N LYS A 25 14.51 -0.05 2.78
CA LYS A 25 15.42 0.09 3.91
C LYS A 25 15.92 1.53 3.89
N GLY A 26 16.10 2.09 5.07
CA GLY A 26 16.55 3.47 5.22
C GLY A 26 15.60 4.50 4.58
N ASN A 27 16.18 5.42 3.81
CA ASN A 27 15.48 6.59 3.29
C ASN A 27 14.32 6.27 2.35
N ALA A 28 14.35 5.17 1.58
CA ALA A 28 13.25 4.81 0.69
C ALA A 28 11.94 4.52 1.46
N LYS A 29 12.02 3.93 2.66
CA LYS A 29 10.86 3.65 3.52
C LYS A 29 10.33 4.91 4.18
N ARG A 30 11.25 5.80 4.59
CA ARG A 30 10.90 7.13 5.12
C ARG A 30 10.26 7.99 4.03
N LEU A 31 10.78 7.96 2.81
CA LEU A 31 10.27 8.71 1.67
C LEU A 31 8.91 8.18 1.22
N ALA A 32 8.72 6.86 1.13
CA ALA A 32 7.41 6.28 0.82
C ALA A 32 6.37 6.57 1.92
N ARG A 33 6.75 6.53 3.21
CA ARG A 33 5.85 6.98 4.31
C ARG A 33 5.58 8.48 4.31
N ALA A 34 6.55 9.30 3.88
CA ALA A 34 6.42 10.74 3.85
C ALA A 34 5.64 11.25 2.61
N LEU A 35 5.70 10.51 1.49
CA LEU A 35 5.03 10.84 0.24
C LEU A 35 3.67 10.13 0.08
N ALA A 36 3.42 9.03 0.82
CA ALA A 36 2.11 8.39 0.88
C ALA A 36 1.19 9.19 1.79
N THR A 37 0.63 10.27 1.26
CA THR A 37 -0.57 10.90 1.81
C THR A 37 -1.74 9.91 1.75
N ASP A 38 -2.70 9.99 2.68
CA ASP A 38 -3.88 9.11 2.68
C ASP A 38 -4.65 9.15 1.32
N ASP A 39 -4.50 10.26 0.56
CA ASP A 39 -4.94 10.44 -0.84
C ASP A 39 -3.77 10.53 -1.84
N GLY A 40 -2.81 9.62 -1.79
CA GLY A 40 -1.80 9.52 -2.85
C GLY A 40 -2.47 9.54 -4.22
N ALA A 41 -1.91 10.29 -5.19
CA ALA A 41 -2.39 10.26 -6.56
C ALA A 41 -2.52 8.79 -7.04
N PRO A 42 -3.44 8.46 -7.96
CA PRO A 42 -3.47 7.15 -8.56
C PRO A 42 -2.09 6.88 -9.16
N CYS A 43 -1.28 6.12 -8.43
CA CYS A 43 -0.08 5.54 -8.99
C CYS A 43 -0.62 4.61 -10.05
N ARG A 44 -0.10 4.71 -11.28
CA ARG A 44 -0.40 3.74 -12.34
C ARG A 44 -0.02 2.34 -11.82
N GLU A 45 -0.96 1.67 -11.15
CA GLU A 45 -0.92 0.23 -10.99
C GLU A 45 -1.24 -0.25 -12.39
N GLY A 46 -0.18 -0.53 -13.16
CA GLY A 46 -0.37 -1.25 -14.40
C GLY A 46 -1.24 -2.46 -14.08
N ILE A 47 -2.26 -2.71 -14.90
CA ILE A 47 -3.08 -3.94 -14.87
C ILE A 47 -2.21 -5.20 -14.70
N LYS A 48 -0.94 -5.11 -15.11
CA LYS A 48 0.13 -6.05 -14.80
C LYS A 48 0.88 -5.67 -13.51
N LYS A 49 0.25 -5.86 -12.35
CA LYS A 49 1.04 -6.27 -11.17
C LYS A 49 1.43 -7.71 -11.45
N GLN A 50 2.56 -7.90 -12.15
CA GLN A 50 3.04 -9.24 -12.47
C GLN A 50 3.17 -9.99 -11.15
N HIS A 51 2.33 -11.02 -10.97
CA HIS A 51 2.62 -12.09 -10.04
C HIS A 51 4.09 -12.45 -10.22
N GLY A 52 4.89 -12.23 -9.17
CA GLY A 52 6.31 -12.52 -9.20
C GLY A 52 6.51 -14.02 -9.35
N ARG A 53 6.68 -14.46 -10.61
CA ARG A 53 7.07 -15.79 -11.06
C ARG A 53 6.10 -16.90 -10.68
N THR A 54 5.49 -17.48 -11.70
CA THR A 54 4.73 -18.73 -11.68
C THR A 54 5.47 -19.82 -10.90
N LYS A 55 4.73 -20.64 -10.16
CA LYS A 55 5.24 -21.87 -9.54
C LYS A 55 5.88 -22.72 -10.65
N SER A 56 7.16 -23.08 -10.54
CA SER A 56 7.79 -24.04 -11.45
C SER A 56 7.61 -25.46 -10.90
N LEU A 57 7.24 -26.40 -11.77
CA LEU A 57 7.21 -27.81 -11.47
C LEU A 57 8.65 -28.34 -11.45
N ASN A 58 8.98 -29.22 -10.50
CA ASN A 58 10.28 -29.89 -10.49
C ASN A 58 10.10 -31.19 -11.29
N GLU A 59 10.58 -31.22 -12.53
CA GLU A 59 10.36 -32.33 -13.43
C GLU A 59 11.64 -33.15 -13.65
N HIS A 60 11.52 -34.46 -13.49
CA HIS A 60 12.60 -35.39 -13.79
C HIS A 60 12.69 -35.69 -15.30
N LEU A 61 13.18 -34.72 -16.08
CA LEU A 61 13.26 -34.79 -17.56
C LEU A 61 14.44 -35.61 -18.12
N GLY A 62 15.12 -36.39 -17.28
CA GLY A 62 16.26 -37.24 -17.68
C GLY A 62 15.89 -38.38 -18.65
N PRO A 63 14.76 -39.10 -18.47
CA PRO A 63 14.31 -40.13 -19.39
C PRO A 63 13.97 -39.61 -20.79
N LEU A 64 13.26 -38.48 -20.89
CA LEU A 64 12.92 -37.84 -22.17
C LEU A 64 14.19 -37.49 -22.96
N ARG A 65 15.17 -36.89 -22.28
CA ARG A 65 16.47 -36.55 -22.89
C ARG A 65 17.22 -37.78 -23.40
N ARG A 66 17.21 -38.89 -22.65
CA ARG A 66 17.80 -40.17 -23.08
C ARG A 66 17.07 -40.79 -24.27
N TYR A 67 15.74 -40.64 -24.34
CA TYR A 67 14.96 -41.08 -25.49
C TYR A 67 15.34 -40.28 -26.75
N LEU A 68 15.33 -38.95 -26.69
CA LEU A 68 15.70 -38.09 -27.83
C LEU A 68 17.13 -38.37 -28.33
N ASP A 69 18.08 -38.61 -27.43
CA ASP A 69 19.45 -39.01 -27.80
C ASP A 69 19.50 -40.31 -28.62
N LYS A 70 18.62 -41.28 -28.35
CA LYS A 70 18.52 -42.53 -29.12
C LYS A 70 17.81 -42.36 -30.48
N GLN A 71 17.08 -41.27 -30.67
CA GLN A 71 16.32 -41.01 -31.90
C GLN A 71 17.05 -40.11 -32.91
N VAL A 72 18.29 -39.68 -32.59
CA VAL A 72 19.12 -38.89 -33.50
C VAL A 72 19.36 -39.66 -34.79
N GLY A 73 19.14 -38.99 -35.93
CA GLY A 73 19.24 -39.58 -37.27
C GLY A 73 17.92 -40.09 -37.85
N ARG A 74 16.84 -40.14 -37.07
CA ARG A 74 15.49 -40.45 -37.58
C ARG A 74 14.75 -39.18 -38.05
N PRO A 75 13.78 -39.29 -38.98
CA PRO A 75 12.89 -38.19 -39.34
C PRO A 75 12.12 -37.67 -38.13
N TRP A 76 12.16 -36.35 -37.90
CA TRP A 76 11.54 -35.72 -36.73
C TRP A 76 10.04 -35.97 -36.65
N ASP A 77 9.32 -35.90 -37.78
CA ASP A 77 7.86 -36.07 -37.80
C ASP A 77 7.43 -37.45 -37.28
N LYS A 78 8.21 -38.50 -37.61
CA LYS A 78 7.98 -39.86 -37.08
C LYS A 78 8.26 -39.92 -35.57
N VAL A 79 9.36 -39.34 -35.12
CA VAL A 79 9.74 -39.31 -33.70
C VAL A 79 8.73 -38.51 -32.88
N PHE A 80 8.27 -37.37 -33.38
CA PHE A 80 7.28 -36.52 -32.73
C PHE A 80 5.91 -37.19 -32.69
N SER A 81 5.47 -37.83 -33.78
CA SER A 81 4.23 -38.61 -33.80
C SER A 81 4.25 -39.75 -32.77
N GLU A 82 5.36 -40.49 -32.63
CA GLU A 82 5.52 -41.54 -31.60
C GLU A 82 5.45 -40.98 -30.18
N ILE A 83 5.91 -39.75 -29.95
CA ILE A 83 5.81 -39.06 -28.66
C ILE A 83 4.35 -38.69 -28.39
N CYS A 84 3.67 -38.06 -29.35
CA CYS A 84 2.27 -37.62 -29.20
C CYS A 84 1.28 -38.77 -29.01
N GLN A 85 1.55 -39.97 -29.56
CA GLN A 85 0.73 -41.16 -29.32
C GLN A 85 0.65 -41.58 -27.84
N HIS A 86 1.63 -41.16 -27.03
CA HIS A 86 1.72 -41.49 -25.61
C HIS A 86 1.53 -40.27 -24.69
N ILE A 87 1.04 -39.15 -25.23
CA ILE A 87 0.75 -37.92 -24.49
C ILE A 87 -0.73 -37.57 -24.67
N ASP A 88 -1.50 -37.64 -23.60
CA ASP A 88 -2.88 -37.15 -23.56
C ASP A 88 -2.90 -35.63 -23.36
N ARG A 89 -3.39 -34.90 -24.37
CA ARG A 89 -3.48 -33.43 -24.37
C ARG A 89 -4.51 -32.88 -23.37
N SER A 90 -5.45 -33.71 -22.92
CA SER A 90 -6.43 -33.31 -21.90
C SER A 90 -5.86 -33.35 -20.48
N ASN A 91 -4.72 -34.04 -20.30
CA ASN A 91 -4.03 -34.13 -19.02
C ASN A 91 -2.96 -33.03 -18.91
N PRO A 92 -3.10 -32.04 -18.00
CA PRO A 92 -2.17 -30.92 -17.90
C PRO A 92 -0.71 -31.31 -17.63
N VAL A 93 -0.47 -32.44 -16.96
CA VAL A 93 0.90 -32.92 -16.69
C VAL A 93 1.51 -33.50 -17.96
N GLN A 94 0.72 -34.21 -18.77
CA GLN A 94 1.22 -34.82 -20.01
C GLN A 94 1.36 -33.78 -21.13
N ASP A 95 0.42 -32.83 -21.25
CA ASP A 95 0.55 -31.71 -22.19
C ASP A 95 1.76 -30.82 -21.83
N HIS A 96 2.09 -30.69 -20.54
CA HIS A 96 3.31 -29.99 -20.14
C HIS A 96 4.61 -30.72 -20.53
N VAL A 97 4.61 -32.07 -20.55
CA VAL A 97 5.76 -32.84 -21.08
C VAL A 97 5.97 -32.54 -22.58
N ARG A 98 4.89 -32.28 -23.33
CA ARG A 98 4.98 -31.86 -24.73
C ARG A 98 5.62 -30.47 -24.88
N ASP A 99 5.30 -29.52 -23.99
CA ASP A 99 5.97 -28.20 -23.99
C ASP A 99 7.50 -28.37 -23.88
N HIS A 100 7.97 -29.28 -23.02
CA HIS A 100 9.40 -29.58 -22.88
C HIS A 100 10.03 -30.22 -24.12
N VAL A 101 9.26 -30.99 -24.91
CA VAL A 101 9.73 -31.54 -26.19
C VAL A 101 9.97 -30.42 -27.19
N GLU A 102 9.06 -29.44 -27.26
CA GLU A 102 9.21 -28.24 -28.09
C GLU A 102 10.33 -27.32 -27.59
N ASP A 103 10.59 -27.29 -26.29
CA ASP A 103 11.74 -26.58 -25.74
C ASP A 103 13.06 -27.27 -26.12
N TYR A 104 13.13 -28.61 -25.97
CA TYR A 104 14.35 -29.40 -26.21
C TYR A 104 14.80 -29.52 -27.67
N VAL A 105 13.85 -29.53 -28.60
CA VAL A 105 14.11 -29.73 -30.02
C VAL A 105 13.72 -28.48 -30.80
N VAL A 106 14.73 -27.81 -31.37
CA VAL A 106 14.49 -26.66 -32.24
C VAL A 106 14.03 -27.16 -33.61
N THR A 107 12.74 -26.99 -33.91
CA THR A 107 12.12 -27.46 -35.16
C THR A 107 12.25 -26.47 -36.31
N ASN A 108 12.20 -25.18 -36.02
CA ASN A 108 12.35 -24.13 -37.01
C ASN A 108 13.78 -23.58 -36.98
N VAL A 109 14.61 -24.09 -37.89
CA VAL A 109 16.04 -23.76 -38.02
C VAL A 109 16.27 -23.17 -39.41
N VAL A 110 16.96 -22.03 -39.45
CA VAL A 110 17.39 -21.38 -40.70
C VAL A 110 18.90 -21.39 -40.77
N VAL A 111 19.44 -21.38 -41.99
CA VAL A 111 20.89 -21.24 -42.21
C VAL A 111 21.14 -19.79 -42.62
N ILE A 112 21.90 -19.05 -41.81
CA ILE A 112 22.29 -17.66 -42.09
C ILE A 112 23.82 -17.64 -42.12
N ASP A 113 24.41 -17.19 -43.22
CA ASP A 113 25.87 -17.08 -43.40
C ASP A 113 26.66 -18.38 -43.12
N GLY A 114 26.04 -19.54 -43.41
CA GLY A 114 26.63 -20.86 -43.18
C GLY A 114 26.48 -21.39 -41.74
N GLU A 115 25.90 -20.60 -40.83
CA GLU A 115 25.62 -20.99 -39.45
C GLU A 115 24.16 -21.40 -39.24
N LEU A 116 23.93 -22.33 -38.31
CA LEU A 116 22.59 -22.75 -37.93
C LEU A 116 22.00 -21.78 -36.89
N CYS A 117 20.89 -21.14 -37.25
CA CYS A 117 20.23 -20.12 -36.45
C CYS A 117 18.76 -20.47 -36.17
N HIS A 118 18.19 -19.90 -35.11
CA HIS A 118 16.76 -20.03 -34.80
C HIS A 118 15.88 -19.32 -35.85
N GLY A 119 14.89 -20.02 -36.40
CA GLY A 119 13.99 -19.52 -37.46
C GLY A 119 12.55 -19.20 -37.05
N GLY A 120 12.18 -19.36 -35.78
CA GLY A 120 10.78 -19.21 -35.31
C GLY A 120 10.40 -17.84 -34.72
N ASP A 121 9.11 -17.50 -34.79
CA ASP A 121 8.48 -16.22 -34.40
C ASP A 121 8.38 -15.95 -32.88
N ARG A 122 8.88 -16.84 -32.02
CA ARG A 122 8.90 -16.59 -30.57
C ARG A 122 10.07 -15.65 -30.22
N TYR A 123 9.80 -14.35 -30.31
CA TYR A 123 10.66 -13.24 -29.86
C TYR A 123 11.24 -13.53 -28.45
N PRO A 124 12.57 -13.38 -28.20
CA PRO A 124 13.54 -12.51 -28.89
C PRO A 124 14.72 -13.27 -29.54
N ARG A 125 14.54 -14.51 -30.01
CA ARG A 125 15.66 -15.40 -30.41
C ARG A 125 15.87 -15.62 -31.91
N TYR A 126 15.03 -15.04 -32.77
CA TYR A 126 15.18 -15.16 -34.23
C TYR A 126 16.57 -14.67 -34.68
N GLY A 127 17.22 -15.43 -35.57
CA GLY A 127 18.52 -15.07 -36.14
C GLY A 127 19.74 -15.31 -35.23
N THR A 128 19.54 -15.80 -34.00
CA THR A 128 20.68 -16.12 -33.11
C THR A 128 21.30 -17.49 -33.43
N PRO A 129 22.65 -17.63 -33.41
CA PRO A 129 23.31 -18.91 -33.62
C PRO A 129 22.94 -19.93 -32.54
N LEU A 130 22.64 -21.16 -32.96
CA LEU A 130 22.26 -22.25 -32.04
C LEU A 130 23.37 -22.63 -31.05
N VAL A 131 24.64 -22.31 -31.36
CA VAL A 131 25.82 -22.71 -30.59
C VAL A 131 26.19 -21.72 -29.47
N GLU A 132 25.79 -20.44 -29.59
CA GLU A 132 26.21 -19.36 -28.68
C GLU A 132 25.23 -19.05 -27.53
N ALA A 133 24.08 -19.73 -27.45
CA ALA A 133 23.10 -19.58 -26.37
C ALA A 133 23.56 -20.13 -24.98
N ASN A 134 24.86 -20.02 -24.66
CA ASN A 134 25.61 -20.53 -23.51
C ASN A 134 25.37 -19.76 -22.19
N GLY A 135 24.13 -19.32 -21.95
CA GLY A 135 23.65 -18.88 -20.63
C GLY A 135 22.68 -19.87 -19.98
N PHE A 136 21.89 -20.59 -20.79
CA PHE A 136 20.80 -21.47 -20.35
C PHE A 136 20.88 -22.86 -21.02
N ALA A 137 22.10 -23.38 -21.15
CA ALA A 137 22.52 -24.49 -22.03
C ALA A 137 22.00 -25.92 -21.71
N HIS A 138 20.83 -26.08 -21.09
CA HIS A 138 20.20 -27.40 -20.94
C HIS A 138 18.90 -27.56 -21.73
N TRP A 139 18.36 -26.49 -22.30
CA TRP A 139 17.07 -26.49 -22.96
C TRP A 139 17.11 -26.66 -24.49
N HIS A 140 18.21 -26.46 -25.22
CA HIS A 140 18.21 -26.57 -26.70
C HIS A 140 19.36 -27.46 -27.18
N ARG A 141 19.22 -28.78 -27.01
CA ARG A 141 20.31 -29.75 -27.26
C ARG A 141 20.17 -30.47 -28.60
N TRP A 142 18.98 -30.48 -29.19
CA TRP A 142 18.70 -31.09 -30.48
C TRP A 142 18.02 -30.07 -31.41
N TYR A 143 18.15 -30.32 -32.71
CA TYR A 143 17.53 -29.51 -33.75
C TYR A 143 17.10 -30.39 -34.92
N VAL A 144 16.11 -29.93 -35.68
CA VAL A 144 15.70 -30.58 -36.92
C VAL A 144 16.52 -29.98 -38.06
N CYS A 145 17.21 -30.85 -38.82
CA CYS A 145 18.02 -30.38 -39.94
C CYS A 145 17.10 -29.79 -41.02
N PRO A 146 17.26 -28.50 -41.39
CA PRO A 146 16.33 -27.83 -42.32
C PRO A 146 16.34 -28.43 -43.73
N LYS A 147 17.42 -29.12 -44.12
CA LYS A 147 17.54 -29.77 -45.43
C LYS A 147 17.01 -31.21 -45.48
N THR A 148 17.05 -31.93 -44.35
CA THR A 148 16.78 -33.38 -44.34
C THR A 148 15.62 -33.79 -43.43
N GLY A 149 15.11 -32.88 -42.59
CA GLY A 149 14.07 -33.18 -41.60
C GLY A 149 14.49 -34.16 -40.50
N LEU A 150 15.77 -34.54 -40.46
CA LEU A 150 16.30 -35.47 -39.47
C LEU A 150 16.62 -34.78 -38.15
N LEU A 151 16.32 -35.46 -37.05
CA LEU A 151 16.71 -35.02 -35.71
C LEU A 151 18.23 -35.11 -35.55
N ARG A 152 18.89 -33.99 -35.26
CA ARG A 152 20.34 -33.88 -35.05
C ARG A 152 20.66 -33.27 -33.70
N LYS A 153 21.87 -33.52 -33.20
CA LYS A 153 22.35 -33.03 -31.91
C LYS A 153 23.36 -31.91 -32.10
N LEU A 154 23.26 -30.85 -31.29
CA LEU A 154 24.26 -29.79 -31.28
C LEU A 154 25.53 -30.24 -30.52
N PRO A 155 26.72 -29.80 -30.94
CA PRO A 155 27.97 -30.09 -30.22
C PRO A 155 27.95 -29.40 -28.84
N PHE A 156 28.10 -30.18 -27.76
CA PHE A 156 28.07 -29.67 -26.39
C PHE A 156 29.48 -29.33 -25.90
N LYS A 157 29.78 -28.05 -25.62
CA LYS A 157 30.99 -27.65 -24.88
C LYS A 157 30.70 -27.65 -23.38
N ARG A 158 31.37 -28.52 -22.62
CA ARG A 158 31.29 -28.54 -21.15
C ARG A 158 31.90 -27.24 -20.61
N ARG A 159 31.13 -26.48 -19.82
CA ARG A 159 31.62 -25.25 -19.18
C ARG A 159 32.73 -25.63 -18.18
N VAL A 160 33.95 -25.18 -18.42
CA VAL A 160 35.06 -25.33 -17.45
C VAL A 160 34.76 -24.38 -16.28
N PRO A 161 34.72 -24.86 -15.02
CA PRO A 161 34.50 -23.98 -13.88
C PRO A 161 35.63 -22.94 -13.82
N LYS A 162 35.27 -21.65 -13.82
CA LYS A 162 36.25 -20.58 -13.60
C LYS A 162 36.86 -20.76 -12.21
N LYS A 163 38.18 -20.99 -12.12
CA LYS A 163 38.89 -20.96 -10.84
C LYS A 163 38.66 -19.58 -10.20
N LYS A 164 38.30 -19.55 -8.91
CA LYS A 164 38.24 -18.29 -8.17
C LYS A 164 39.66 -17.70 -8.14
N PRO A 165 39.86 -16.41 -8.47
CA PRO A 165 41.17 -15.81 -8.34
C PRO A 165 41.60 -15.89 -6.88
N VAL A 166 42.83 -16.37 -6.63
CA VAL A 166 43.44 -16.33 -5.31
C VAL A 166 43.84 -14.88 -5.05
N PRO A 167 43.43 -14.27 -3.94
CA PRO A 167 43.84 -12.90 -3.63
C PRO A 167 45.37 -12.83 -3.49
N PRO A 168 46.03 -11.79 -4.03
CA PRO A 168 47.47 -11.66 -3.97
C PRO A 168 47.96 -11.53 -2.53
N GLN A 169 49.17 -12.02 -2.24
CA GLN A 169 49.83 -11.78 -0.95
C GLN A 169 50.35 -10.35 -0.93
N VAL A 170 49.84 -9.55 0.01
CA VAL A 170 50.17 -8.12 0.15
C VAL A 170 50.72 -7.87 1.54
N VAL A 171 51.89 -7.22 1.61
CA VAL A 171 52.50 -6.73 2.86
C VAL A 171 52.48 -5.21 2.83
N ARG A 172 51.81 -4.59 3.80
CA ARG A 172 51.73 -3.13 3.89
C ARG A 172 53.01 -2.60 4.53
N VAL A 173 53.74 -1.74 3.81
CA VAL A 173 54.99 -1.13 4.29
C VAL A 173 54.70 0.19 4.99
N ASN A 174 53.80 1.02 4.43
CA ASN A 174 53.28 2.21 5.10
C ASN A 174 51.89 2.60 4.54
N ASP A 175 51.43 3.83 4.81
CA ASP A 175 50.11 4.29 4.37
C ASP A 175 49.95 4.43 2.86
N ARG A 176 51.05 4.57 2.12
CA ARG A 176 51.05 4.81 0.67
C ARG A 176 51.85 3.80 -0.12
N THR A 177 52.57 2.88 0.52
CA THR A 177 53.32 1.83 -0.17
C THR A 177 52.98 0.44 0.36
N GLN A 178 52.85 -0.50 -0.57
CA GLN A 178 52.52 -1.90 -0.31
C GLN A 178 53.39 -2.78 -1.19
N CYS A 179 53.94 -3.87 -0.64
CA CYS A 179 54.62 -4.89 -1.42
C CYS A 179 53.62 -5.97 -1.83
N TRP A 180 53.56 -6.28 -3.12
CA TRP A 180 52.70 -7.32 -3.68
C TRP A 180 53.58 -8.45 -4.21
N LEU A 181 53.22 -9.71 -3.89
CA LEU A 181 53.85 -10.87 -4.49
C LEU A 181 53.14 -11.17 -5.83
N VAL A 182 53.77 -10.75 -6.93
CA VAL A 182 53.26 -10.96 -8.29
C VAL A 182 54.25 -11.89 -9.00
N ASP A 183 53.76 -13.02 -9.50
CA ASP A 183 54.56 -14.03 -10.22
C ASP A 183 55.87 -14.46 -9.52
N GLY A 184 55.84 -14.53 -8.18
CA GLY A 184 56.97 -14.98 -7.36
C GLY A 184 58.03 -13.89 -7.07
N ARG A 185 57.77 -12.63 -7.45
CA ARG A 185 58.63 -11.49 -7.13
C ARG A 185 57.87 -10.48 -6.28
N TRP A 186 58.58 -9.85 -5.35
CA TRP A 186 58.01 -8.77 -4.54
C TRP A 186 58.16 -7.45 -5.29
N GLU A 187 57.04 -6.86 -5.68
CA GLU A 187 56.99 -5.54 -6.29
C GLU A 187 56.46 -4.50 -5.30
N LEU A 188 57.14 -3.36 -5.20
CA LEU A 188 56.73 -2.24 -4.36
C LEU A 188 55.74 -1.36 -5.12
N ILE A 189 54.48 -1.40 -4.72
CA ILE A 189 53.41 -0.58 -5.29
C ILE A 189 53.22 0.67 -4.44
N THR A 190 53.34 1.84 -5.08
CA THR A 190 53.00 3.13 -4.46
C THR A 190 51.57 3.51 -4.84
N LEU A 191 50.69 3.58 -3.85
CA LEU A 191 49.30 3.96 -4.01
C LEU A 191 49.20 5.47 -4.28
N ALA A 192 48.50 5.81 -5.36
CA ALA A 192 48.12 7.19 -5.64
C ALA A 192 47.28 7.76 -4.48
N PRO A 193 47.36 9.07 -4.20
CA PRO A 193 46.47 9.68 -3.24
C PRO A 193 45.04 9.48 -3.72
N LEU A 194 44.14 9.07 -2.82
CA LEU A 194 42.72 9.04 -3.13
C LEU A 194 42.31 10.44 -3.59
N PRO A 195 41.61 10.58 -4.73
CA PRO A 195 41.04 11.87 -5.09
C PRO A 195 40.17 12.35 -3.93
N PRO A 196 40.14 13.66 -3.63
CA PRO A 196 39.27 14.19 -2.58
C PRO A 196 37.85 13.65 -2.82
N GLU A 197 37.21 13.16 -1.76
CA GLU A 197 35.91 12.48 -1.85
C GLU A 197 35.02 13.23 -2.84
N SER A 198 34.70 12.59 -3.96
CA SER A 198 33.68 13.13 -4.85
C SER A 198 32.42 13.24 -4.01
N VAL A 199 32.06 14.47 -3.63
CA VAL A 199 30.77 14.76 -3.04
C VAL A 199 29.78 14.27 -4.09
N ARG A 200 29.20 13.09 -3.86
CA ARG A 200 28.07 12.62 -4.65
C ARG A 200 27.01 13.70 -4.51
N GLN A 201 26.92 14.57 -5.53
CA GLN A 201 25.78 15.45 -5.68
C GLN A 201 24.57 14.52 -5.73
N ARG A 202 23.82 14.50 -4.64
CA ARG A 202 22.48 13.93 -4.61
C ARG A 202 21.66 14.74 -5.60
N SER A 203 21.48 14.21 -6.82
CA SER A 203 20.51 14.73 -7.77
C SER A 203 19.09 14.43 -7.26
N ASN A 204 18.64 15.22 -6.29
CA ASN A 204 17.23 15.35 -5.93
C ASN A 204 16.56 16.45 -6.78
N ARG A 205 16.72 16.38 -8.11
CA ARG A 205 16.00 17.22 -9.06
C ARG A 205 15.43 16.35 -10.16
N THR A 206 14.21 15.88 -9.96
CA THR A 206 13.27 15.65 -11.06
C THR A 206 12.51 16.95 -11.26
N ASP A 207 13.17 17.92 -11.90
CA ASP A 207 12.48 18.98 -12.63
C ASP A 207 12.52 18.57 -14.09
N VAL A 208 11.35 18.21 -14.63
CA VAL A 208 11.14 18.11 -16.07
C VAL A 208 11.09 19.55 -16.58
N MET A 209 12.20 20.03 -17.12
CA MET A 209 12.18 21.13 -18.08
C MET A 209 13.07 20.74 -19.25
N LEU A 210 12.38 20.42 -20.35
CA LEU A 210 12.69 20.81 -21.71
C LEU A 210 14.15 21.22 -21.94
N ASP A 211 14.85 20.32 -22.62
CA ASP A 211 16.12 20.57 -23.27
C ASP A 211 16.00 21.80 -24.19
N LYS A 212 16.52 22.94 -23.71
CA LYS A 212 16.60 24.21 -24.44
C LYS A 212 17.85 24.29 -25.33
N SER A 213 18.62 23.21 -25.48
CA SER A 213 19.75 23.19 -26.42
C SER A 213 19.36 22.92 -27.88
N LEU A 214 18.08 22.65 -28.15
CA LEU A 214 17.54 22.39 -29.49
C LEU A 214 16.84 23.57 -30.17
N PHE A 215 16.76 24.75 -29.53
CA PHE A 215 16.24 25.97 -30.15
C PHE A 215 17.24 27.12 -30.00
N GLY A 216 18.35 26.99 -30.71
CA GLY A 216 19.20 28.13 -31.05
C GLY A 216 18.63 28.87 -32.25
N ASN A 217 18.59 30.20 -32.14
CA ASN A 217 18.58 31.17 -33.24
C ASN A 217 17.21 31.53 -33.82
N LEU A 218 16.36 32.13 -33.00
CA LEU A 218 15.47 33.20 -33.45
C LEU A 218 15.17 34.06 -32.22
N TRP A 219 15.17 35.39 -32.36
CA TRP A 219 14.83 36.41 -31.34
C TRP A 219 15.96 37.12 -30.57
N ASP A 220 17.11 37.37 -31.21
CA ASP A 220 17.97 38.51 -30.84
C ASP A 220 17.77 39.66 -31.84
N LEU A 221 16.81 40.54 -31.55
CA LEU A 221 16.89 41.96 -31.89
C LEU A 221 16.24 42.78 -30.76
N GLY A 222 17.10 43.41 -29.97
CA GLY A 222 16.86 44.77 -29.48
C GLY A 222 16.30 44.94 -28.07
N GLY A 223 17.22 45.09 -27.11
CA GLY A 223 17.27 46.34 -26.34
C GLY A 223 16.73 46.34 -24.91
N GLY A 224 17.66 46.57 -23.97
CA GLY A 224 17.41 47.38 -22.77
C GLY A 224 17.19 46.60 -21.47
N GLY A 225 18.24 46.41 -20.68
CA GLY A 225 18.13 45.82 -19.34
C GLY A 225 19.37 46.07 -18.49
N VAL A 226 19.29 47.11 -17.68
CA VAL A 226 20.31 47.67 -16.79
C VAL A 226 20.60 46.74 -15.60
N GLY A 227 21.88 46.60 -15.25
CA GLY A 227 22.40 46.48 -13.87
C GLY A 227 22.00 45.29 -13.00
N LEU A 228 22.86 44.27 -12.93
CA LEU A 228 22.88 43.27 -11.85
C LEU A 228 23.91 43.68 -10.78
N GLU A 229 23.44 44.19 -9.64
CA GLU A 229 24.21 44.12 -8.40
C GLU A 229 23.82 42.89 -7.57
N LYS A 230 24.88 42.26 -7.03
CA LYS A 230 24.89 41.01 -6.29
C LYS A 230 24.06 41.12 -5.00
N ILE A 231 23.14 40.16 -4.77
CA ILE A 231 22.63 39.88 -3.42
C ILE A 231 22.95 38.42 -3.03
N SER A 232 23.80 38.34 -2.01
CA SER A 232 24.17 37.20 -1.18
C SER A 232 22.99 36.27 -0.83
N THR A 233 23.16 34.97 -1.04
CA THR A 233 22.23 33.92 -0.61
C THR A 233 22.42 33.56 0.86
N ARG A 234 22.00 34.46 1.75
CA ARG A 234 21.54 34.15 3.11
C ARG A 234 20.13 34.74 3.24
N GLY A 235 19.12 33.90 3.35
CA GLY A 235 17.73 34.35 3.56
C GLY A 235 16.73 33.59 2.70
N TYR A 236 16.12 32.58 3.28
CA TYR A 236 14.80 32.11 2.85
C TYR A 236 13.83 33.27 3.11
N ARG A 237 13.48 34.03 2.07
CA ARG A 237 12.42 35.04 2.18
C ARG A 237 11.09 34.31 2.35
N PRO A 238 10.24 34.70 3.32
CA PRO A 238 8.87 34.24 3.35
C PRO A 238 8.21 34.68 2.04
N VAL A 239 7.50 33.75 1.39
CA VAL A 239 6.48 34.15 0.43
C VAL A 239 5.54 35.10 1.18
N SER A 240 5.56 36.37 0.79
CA SER A 240 4.55 37.34 1.22
C SER A 240 3.18 36.75 0.91
N PRO A 241 2.16 37.03 1.75
CA PRO A 241 0.80 36.64 1.43
C PRO A 241 0.49 37.20 0.04
N MET A 242 -0.10 36.39 -0.84
CA MET A 242 -0.54 36.85 -2.16
C MET A 242 -1.21 38.20 -1.97
N ALA A 243 -0.70 39.19 -2.69
CA ALA A 243 -1.32 40.49 -2.81
C ALA A 243 -2.81 40.28 -3.01
N ALA A 244 -3.60 40.93 -2.14
CA ALA A 244 -5.03 41.01 -2.29
C ALA A 244 -5.34 41.43 -3.73
N PHE A 245 -6.11 40.61 -4.44
CA PHE A 245 -6.74 41.07 -5.66
C PHE A 245 -7.49 42.38 -5.33
N PRO A 246 -7.31 43.45 -6.11
CA PRO A 246 -7.98 44.72 -5.87
C PRO A 246 -9.47 44.51 -6.16
N GLY A 247 -10.25 44.33 -5.09
CA GLY A 247 -11.63 43.88 -5.12
C GLY A 247 -11.85 42.78 -4.08
N GLY A 248 -11.84 43.16 -2.80
CA GLY A 248 -11.99 42.24 -1.67
C GLY A 248 -13.35 41.55 -1.66
N ILE A 249 -13.46 40.42 -2.36
CA ILE A 249 -14.54 39.47 -2.13
C ILE A 249 -14.26 38.85 -0.76
N MET A 250 -14.99 39.29 0.27
CA MET A 250 -15.03 38.56 1.53
C MET A 250 -15.39 37.12 1.21
N ARG A 251 -14.60 36.15 1.70
CA ARG A 251 -14.91 34.73 1.50
C ARG A 251 -16.34 34.48 1.98
N THR A 252 -17.23 34.11 1.05
CA THR A 252 -18.50 33.48 1.42
C THR A 252 -18.16 32.17 2.12
N GLY A 253 -18.38 32.13 3.44
CA GLY A 253 -18.07 30.96 4.25
C GLY A 253 -18.78 29.71 3.72
N TYR A 254 -18.13 28.56 3.84
CA TYR A 254 -18.77 27.29 3.50
C TYR A 254 -19.78 26.90 4.59
N PRO A 255 -20.88 26.18 4.26
CA PRO A 255 -21.80 25.64 5.28
C PRO A 255 -21.15 24.66 6.28
N THR A 256 -19.92 24.24 6.01
CA THR A 256 -19.08 23.42 6.88
C THR A 256 -18.26 24.21 7.87
N ASP A 257 -18.13 25.53 7.67
CA ASP A 257 -17.36 26.40 8.54
C ASP A 257 -17.99 26.47 9.93
N LEU A 258 -17.13 26.62 10.93
CA LEU A 258 -17.51 26.81 12.31
C LEU A 258 -18.01 28.23 12.54
N THR A 259 -19.13 28.37 13.24
CA THR A 259 -19.56 29.65 13.82
C THR A 259 -18.63 30.07 14.96
N GLU A 260 -18.75 31.31 15.45
CA GLU A 260 -18.01 31.74 16.65
C GLU A 260 -18.34 30.88 17.88
N SER A 261 -19.63 30.57 18.08
CA SER A 261 -20.10 29.71 19.16
C SER A 261 -19.53 28.29 19.06
N GLU A 262 -19.55 27.68 17.88
CA GLU A 262 -18.95 26.36 17.66
C GLU A 262 -17.43 26.38 17.84
N TRP A 263 -16.76 27.46 17.42
CA TRP A 263 -15.33 27.62 17.58
C TRP A 263 -14.92 27.73 19.06
N ALA A 264 -15.68 28.47 19.87
CA ALA A 264 -15.43 28.60 21.30
C ALA A 264 -15.44 27.24 22.04
N LEU A 265 -16.25 26.28 21.57
CA LEU A 265 -16.30 24.92 22.13
C LEU A 265 -15.06 24.09 21.78
N VAL A 266 -14.43 24.33 20.62
CA VAL A 266 -13.31 23.53 20.12
C VAL A 266 -11.95 24.14 20.44
N GLN A 267 -11.86 25.46 20.50
CA GLN A 267 -10.62 26.21 20.73
C GLN A 267 -9.77 25.68 21.91
N PRO A 268 -10.34 25.31 23.08
CA PRO A 268 -9.55 24.81 24.21
C PRO A 268 -8.78 23.51 23.95
N PHE A 269 -9.19 22.73 22.94
CA PHE A 269 -8.57 21.45 22.58
C PHE A 269 -7.44 21.60 21.57
N VAL A 270 -7.28 22.80 21.02
CA VAL A 270 -6.15 23.11 20.15
C VAL A 270 -4.90 23.24 21.04
N PRO A 271 -3.86 22.41 20.84
CA PRO A 271 -2.70 22.43 21.73
C PRO A 271 -2.05 23.81 21.71
N PRO A 272 -1.60 24.36 22.86
CA PRO A 272 -0.87 25.63 22.90
C PRO A 272 0.48 25.50 22.17
N PRO A 273 1.12 26.62 21.78
CA PRO A 273 2.47 26.59 21.25
C PRO A 273 3.41 25.96 22.29
N THR A 274 4.13 24.90 21.90
CA THR A 274 5.23 24.37 22.72
C THR A 274 6.41 25.33 22.62
N GLY A 275 6.89 25.83 23.75
CA GLY A 275 7.80 26.99 23.89
C GLY A 275 9.22 26.89 23.35
N ALA A 276 9.46 26.10 22.30
CA ALA A 276 10.73 26.09 21.57
C ALA A 276 10.46 26.09 20.05
N GLY A 277 10.68 27.23 19.40
CA GLY A 277 10.55 27.38 17.95
C GLY A 277 10.01 28.74 17.51
N ALA A 278 9.95 28.95 16.19
CA ALA A 278 9.34 30.13 15.60
C ALA A 278 7.85 30.27 16.02
N PRO A 279 7.34 31.49 16.21
CA PRO A 279 5.94 31.72 16.57
C PRO A 279 4.98 30.97 15.64
N ARG A 280 3.96 30.36 16.22
CA ARG A 280 2.98 29.57 15.46
C ARG A 280 2.05 30.51 14.69
N THR A 281 2.23 30.60 13.37
CA THR A 281 1.46 31.49 12.47
C THR A 281 0.19 30.88 11.89
N VAL A 282 -0.06 29.58 12.14
CA VAL A 282 -1.18 28.86 11.52
C VAL A 282 -2.51 29.20 12.18
N ASN A 283 -3.53 29.53 11.37
CA ASN A 283 -4.91 29.72 11.81
C ASN A 283 -5.61 28.36 12.01
N PHE A 284 -5.86 27.97 13.25
CA PHE A 284 -6.44 26.66 13.58
C PHE A 284 -7.88 26.48 13.17
N ARG A 285 -8.66 27.57 13.18
CA ARG A 285 -10.03 27.54 12.69
C ARG A 285 -10.05 27.22 11.20
N SER A 286 -9.12 27.77 10.44
CA SER A 286 -8.95 27.47 9.01
C SER A 286 -8.55 26.02 8.78
N VAL A 287 -7.64 25.47 9.60
CA VAL A 287 -7.31 24.03 9.60
C VAL A 287 -8.54 23.17 9.85
N LEU A 288 -9.30 23.47 10.90
CA LEU A 288 -10.46 22.66 11.28
C LEU A 288 -11.62 22.80 10.28
N ASN A 289 -11.90 24.00 9.78
CA ASN A 289 -12.85 24.24 8.70
C ASN A 289 -12.47 23.43 7.45
N SER A 290 -11.17 23.37 7.11
CA SER A 290 -10.68 22.56 5.98
C SER A 290 -10.93 21.06 6.18
N ILE A 291 -10.70 20.55 7.40
CA ILE A 291 -10.95 19.14 7.73
C ILE A 291 -12.46 18.83 7.71
N LEU A 292 -13.30 19.73 8.23
CA LEU A 292 -14.76 19.60 8.19
C LEU A 292 -15.29 19.65 6.76
N TYR A 293 -14.75 20.55 5.93
CA TYR A 293 -15.05 20.63 4.51
C TYR A 293 -14.71 19.31 3.79
N LEU A 294 -13.49 18.81 3.99
CA LEU A 294 -13.03 17.55 3.40
C LEU A 294 -13.89 16.37 3.85
N ASN A 295 -14.21 16.28 5.14
CA ASN A 295 -15.01 15.20 5.69
C ASN A 295 -16.44 15.23 5.11
N ARG A 296 -17.04 16.42 4.99
CA ARG A 296 -18.39 16.59 4.45
C ARG A 296 -18.45 16.29 2.95
N THR A 297 -17.55 16.86 2.16
CA THR A 297 -17.55 16.79 0.69
C THR A 297 -16.92 15.51 0.15
N GLY A 298 -16.02 14.88 0.91
CA GLY A 298 -15.25 13.73 0.47
C GLY A 298 -14.21 14.05 -0.60
N CYS A 299 -13.84 15.32 -0.80
CA CYS A 299 -12.79 15.69 -1.74
C CYS A 299 -11.43 15.09 -1.34
N GLN A 300 -10.49 14.98 -2.29
CA GLN A 300 -9.12 14.60 -1.96
C GLN A 300 -8.40 15.72 -1.20
N TRP A 301 -7.41 15.38 -0.36
CA TRP A 301 -6.56 16.32 0.37
C TRP A 301 -5.97 17.42 -0.53
N ARG A 302 -5.45 17.04 -1.70
CA ARG A 302 -4.82 17.98 -2.66
C ARG A 302 -5.82 18.88 -3.39
N MET A 303 -7.10 18.52 -3.34
CA MET A 303 -8.21 19.25 -3.95
C MET A 303 -8.95 20.11 -2.92
N LEU A 304 -8.39 20.28 -1.72
CA LEU A 304 -8.89 21.26 -0.76
C LEU A 304 -8.90 22.65 -1.42
N PRO A 305 -10.04 23.37 -1.36
CA PRO A 305 -10.12 24.72 -1.90
C PRO A 305 -9.03 25.66 -1.36
N ASN A 306 -8.41 26.42 -2.25
CA ASN A 306 -7.32 27.35 -1.88
C ASN A 306 -7.83 28.54 -1.03
N ASP A 307 -9.12 28.86 -1.10
CA ASP A 307 -9.77 29.96 -0.37
C ASP A 307 -10.05 29.64 1.11
N LEU A 308 -9.86 28.40 1.55
CA LEU A 308 -9.92 28.01 2.97
C LEU A 308 -8.76 28.59 3.81
N GLY A 309 -7.76 29.19 3.16
CA GLY A 309 -6.71 29.98 3.81
C GLY A 309 -5.58 29.17 4.43
N THR A 310 -5.60 27.83 4.31
CA THR A 310 -4.51 26.97 4.77
C THR A 310 -4.11 25.95 3.70
N PRO A 311 -2.81 25.87 3.31
CA PRO A 311 -2.34 24.86 2.38
C PRO A 311 -2.63 23.44 2.88
N TRP A 312 -3.05 22.56 1.98
CA TRP A 312 -3.48 21.20 2.35
C TRP A 312 -2.41 20.40 3.11
N GLN A 313 -1.11 20.65 2.85
CA GLN A 313 0.00 19.99 3.53
C GLN A 313 -0.02 20.29 5.03
N THR A 314 -0.26 21.56 5.37
CA THR A 314 -0.37 22.03 6.76
C THR A 314 -1.61 21.44 7.41
N VAL A 315 -2.75 21.45 6.71
CA VAL A 315 -4.00 20.84 7.21
C VAL A 315 -3.79 19.34 7.52
N TYR A 316 -3.18 18.60 6.59
CA TYR A 316 -2.88 17.18 6.76
C TYR A 316 -1.90 16.92 7.90
N ALA A 317 -0.86 17.75 8.05
CA ALA A 317 0.10 17.62 9.14
C ALA A 317 -0.56 17.73 10.52
N TYR A 318 -1.49 18.68 10.68
CA TYR A 318 -2.29 18.80 11.91
C TYR A 318 -3.26 17.64 12.09
N PHE A 319 -4.00 17.24 11.06
CA PHE A 319 -4.86 16.05 11.11
C PHE A 319 -4.08 14.81 11.58
N ALA A 320 -2.92 14.55 10.98
CA ALA A 320 -2.08 13.41 11.32
C ALA A 320 -1.49 13.51 12.74
N THR A 321 -1.18 14.72 13.21
CA THR A 321 -0.70 14.97 14.58
C THR A 321 -1.80 14.73 15.60
N TRP A 322 -3.00 15.29 15.37
CA TRP A 322 -4.17 15.17 16.23
C TRP A 322 -4.70 13.75 16.33
N LYS A 323 -4.59 13.00 15.23
CA LYS A 323 -4.82 11.56 15.20
C LYS A 323 -3.86 10.81 16.14
N ARG A 324 -2.57 11.11 16.10
CA ARG A 324 -1.54 10.38 16.87
C ARG A 324 -1.56 10.70 18.35
N ASN A 325 -1.85 11.95 18.73
CA ASN A 325 -1.79 12.39 20.13
C ASN A 325 -3.16 12.35 20.84
N GLY A 326 -4.19 11.76 20.21
CA GLY A 326 -5.53 11.59 20.79
C GLY A 326 -6.37 12.86 20.91
N THR A 327 -6.01 13.96 20.22
CA THR A 327 -6.77 15.22 20.26
C THR A 327 -8.22 15.02 19.82
N TRP A 328 -8.45 14.25 18.75
CA TRP A 328 -9.81 13.94 18.28
C TRP A 328 -10.63 13.19 19.32
N THR A 329 -10.04 12.21 20.01
CA THR A 329 -10.69 11.45 21.06
C THR A 329 -11.11 12.34 22.24
N ARG A 330 -10.20 13.20 22.72
CA ARG A 330 -10.49 14.13 23.84
C ARG A 330 -11.58 15.14 23.47
N LEU A 331 -11.50 15.74 22.28
CA LEU A 331 -12.49 16.68 21.79
C LEU A 331 -13.87 16.02 21.64
N ASN A 332 -13.92 14.83 21.04
CA ASN A 332 -15.16 14.08 20.89
C ASN A 332 -15.79 13.73 22.25
N ALA A 333 -15.00 13.25 23.22
CA ALA A 333 -15.49 12.91 24.56
C ALA A 333 -16.05 14.14 25.30
N ALA A 334 -15.35 15.28 25.24
CA ALA A 334 -15.80 16.51 25.87
C ALA A 334 -17.12 17.04 25.28
N LEU A 335 -17.23 17.04 23.95
CA LEU A 335 -18.48 17.44 23.29
C LEU A 335 -19.62 16.46 23.57
N ALA A 336 -19.33 15.16 23.65
CA ALA A 336 -20.34 14.16 24.01
C ALA A 336 -20.90 14.42 25.42
N ALA A 337 -20.03 14.71 26.39
CA ALA A 337 -20.45 15.07 27.74
C ALA A 337 -21.34 16.32 27.77
N GLN A 338 -20.97 17.38 27.03
CA GLN A 338 -21.77 18.60 26.94
C GLN A 338 -23.13 18.36 26.29
N VAL A 339 -23.17 17.62 25.17
CA VAL A 339 -24.44 17.29 24.50
C VAL A 339 -25.35 16.49 25.42
N ARG A 340 -24.82 15.55 26.21
CA ARG A 340 -25.63 14.78 27.17
C ARG A 340 -26.32 15.68 28.19
N VAL A 341 -25.58 16.63 28.77
CA VAL A 341 -26.14 17.59 29.73
C VAL A 341 -27.18 18.49 29.05
N ALA A 342 -26.90 19.00 27.85
CA ALA A 342 -27.81 19.84 27.09
C ALA A 342 -29.11 19.11 26.70
N GLU A 343 -29.05 17.79 26.45
CA GLU A 343 -30.20 16.93 26.16
C GLU A 343 -30.91 16.44 27.44
N GLY A 344 -30.65 17.06 28.59
CA GLY A 344 -31.33 16.80 29.86
C GLY A 344 -30.93 15.50 30.55
N ARG A 345 -29.78 14.90 30.21
CA ARG A 345 -29.26 13.76 30.97
C ARG A 345 -28.65 14.26 32.29
N PRO A 346 -28.93 13.59 33.42
CA PRO A 346 -28.42 14.01 34.73
C PRO A 346 -26.90 13.90 34.83
N ASP A 347 -26.29 13.01 34.04
CA ASP A 347 -24.86 12.72 34.12
C ASP A 347 -24.17 12.89 32.76
N PRO A 348 -22.97 13.54 32.75
CA PRO A 348 -22.19 13.77 31.54
C PRO A 348 -21.63 12.47 30.94
N THR A 349 -21.57 11.38 31.70
CA THR A 349 -21.13 10.07 31.21
C THR A 349 -22.26 9.03 31.29
N PRO A 350 -22.36 8.12 30.31
CA PRO A 350 -23.44 7.16 30.23
C PRO A 350 -23.29 5.99 31.21
N SER A 351 -24.42 5.44 31.64
CA SER A 351 -24.49 4.16 32.35
C SER A 351 -24.75 2.95 31.44
N ALA A 352 -25.23 3.19 30.21
CA ALA A 352 -25.48 2.17 29.21
C ALA A 352 -24.98 2.61 27.83
N THR A 353 -24.49 1.65 27.07
CA THR A 353 -23.88 1.86 25.74
C THR A 353 -24.41 0.87 24.73
N CYS A 354 -24.29 1.18 23.44
CA CYS A 354 -24.66 0.32 22.33
C CYS A 354 -23.45 0.07 21.44
N ILE A 355 -23.18 -1.19 21.11
CA ILE A 355 -22.11 -1.62 20.21
C ILE A 355 -22.70 -2.22 18.93
N ASP A 356 -22.15 -1.82 17.79
CA ASP A 356 -22.48 -2.41 16.49
C ASP A 356 -21.36 -2.16 15.48
N SER A 357 -21.41 -2.85 14.33
CA SER A 357 -20.42 -2.78 13.28
C SER A 357 -21.00 -2.51 11.89
N GLN A 358 -20.30 -1.68 11.12
CA GLN A 358 -20.63 -1.38 9.73
C GLN A 358 -19.47 -1.74 8.81
N SER A 359 -19.70 -2.68 7.90
CA SER A 359 -18.76 -3.00 6.82
C SER A 359 -18.92 -1.99 5.69
N VAL A 360 -17.82 -1.40 5.24
CA VAL A 360 -17.77 -0.38 4.18
C VAL A 360 -16.78 -0.79 3.11
N LYS A 361 -17.10 -0.46 1.85
CA LYS A 361 -16.21 -0.73 0.72
C LYS A 361 -14.93 0.08 0.87
N GLY A 362 -13.78 -0.58 0.75
CA GLY A 362 -12.49 0.07 0.69
C GLY A 362 -12.19 0.59 -0.72
N THR A 363 -11.31 1.57 -0.79
CA THR A 363 -10.68 2.01 -2.05
C THR A 363 -9.34 1.30 -2.27
N GLU A 364 -8.70 1.51 -3.42
CA GLU A 364 -7.42 0.88 -3.78
C GLU A 364 -6.27 1.17 -2.81
N CYS A 365 -6.32 2.29 -2.08
CA CYS A 365 -5.29 2.68 -1.13
C CYS A 365 -5.47 2.05 0.26
N THR A 366 -6.58 1.35 0.51
CA THR A 366 -6.90 0.77 1.83
C THR A 366 -5.87 -0.28 2.23
N GLU A 367 -5.16 -0.05 3.33
CA GLU A 367 -4.31 -1.09 3.94
C GLU A 367 -5.18 -2.14 4.63
N SER A 368 -4.80 -3.43 4.48
CA SER A 368 -5.49 -4.56 5.13
C SER A 368 -7.00 -4.66 4.83
N PRO A 369 -7.44 -4.60 3.56
CA PRO A 369 -8.85 -4.84 3.25
C PRO A 369 -9.20 -6.31 3.54
N GLY A 370 -10.33 -6.53 4.19
CA GLY A 370 -10.94 -7.84 4.37
C GLY A 370 -12.12 -8.04 3.44
N TYR A 371 -12.60 -9.28 3.33
CA TYR A 371 -13.84 -9.60 2.62
C TYR A 371 -14.92 -10.07 3.60
N ASP A 372 -15.99 -9.29 3.72
CA ASP A 372 -17.19 -9.67 4.45
C ASP A 372 -18.09 -10.50 3.53
N GLY A 373 -18.12 -11.81 3.74
CA GLY A 373 -18.92 -12.72 2.94
C GLY A 373 -20.44 -12.55 3.12
N GLY A 374 -20.87 -12.10 4.31
CA GLY A 374 -22.29 -11.89 4.60
C GLY A 374 -22.85 -10.67 3.88
N LYS A 375 -22.06 -9.58 3.81
CA LYS A 375 -22.45 -8.34 3.11
C LYS A 375 -21.92 -8.28 1.67
N LYS A 376 -21.08 -9.23 1.26
CA LYS A 376 -20.34 -9.24 -0.02
C LYS A 376 -19.55 -7.94 -0.25
N ILE A 377 -18.89 -7.46 0.81
CA ILE A 377 -18.14 -6.19 0.81
C ILE A 377 -16.65 -6.49 0.97
N GLN A 378 -15.85 -6.00 0.02
CA GLN A 378 -14.40 -5.90 0.17
C GLN A 378 -14.02 -4.54 0.74
N GLY A 379 -13.40 -4.51 1.91
CA GLY A 379 -13.03 -3.26 2.56
C GLY A 379 -12.75 -3.41 4.05
N ARG A 380 -13.27 -2.49 4.84
CA ARG A 380 -13.08 -2.44 6.29
C ARG A 380 -14.41 -2.52 7.02
N LYS A 381 -14.33 -2.81 8.31
CA LYS A 381 -15.46 -2.80 9.22
C LYS A 381 -15.19 -1.80 10.33
N ARG A 382 -16.16 -0.92 10.55
CA ARG A 382 -16.14 0.13 11.58
C ARG A 382 -16.96 -0.37 12.74
N HIS A 383 -16.32 -0.62 13.87
CA HIS A 383 -16.97 -0.98 15.12
C HIS A 383 -17.09 0.28 15.95
N ILE A 384 -18.30 0.65 16.36
CA ILE A 384 -18.52 1.83 17.18
C ILE A 384 -19.19 1.44 18.50
N LEU A 385 -18.80 2.14 19.55
CA LEU A 385 -19.51 2.16 20.82
C LEU A 385 -20.14 3.54 20.97
N THR A 386 -21.43 3.56 21.22
CA THR A 386 -22.20 4.80 21.40
C THR A 386 -22.91 4.79 22.75
N ASP A 387 -23.29 5.96 23.24
CA ASP A 387 -24.24 6.04 24.35
C ASP A 387 -25.70 5.85 23.88
N THR A 388 -26.65 5.93 24.81
CA THR A 388 -28.09 5.81 24.51
C THR A 388 -28.68 6.97 23.70
N LEU A 389 -27.94 8.06 23.47
CA LEU A 389 -28.31 9.16 22.57
C LEU A 389 -27.71 9.00 21.17
N GLY A 390 -26.80 8.04 20.97
CA GLY A 390 -26.07 7.82 19.73
C GLY A 390 -24.83 8.70 19.61
N LEU A 391 -24.27 9.16 20.74
CA LEU A 391 -23.02 9.90 20.78
C LEU A 391 -21.87 8.92 20.78
N LEU A 392 -20.91 9.11 19.87
CA LEU A 392 -19.77 8.24 19.70
C LEU A 392 -18.88 8.30 20.95
N LEU A 393 -18.56 7.14 21.53
CA LEU A 393 -17.61 7.01 22.63
C LEU A 393 -16.29 6.41 22.15
N VAL A 394 -16.39 5.34 21.36
CA VAL A 394 -15.23 4.62 20.80
C VAL A 394 -15.51 4.28 19.34
N VAL A 395 -14.47 4.36 18.50
CA VAL A 395 -14.44 3.77 17.16
C VAL A 395 -13.18 2.92 17.03
N VAL A 396 -13.35 1.73 16.44
CA VAL A 396 -12.26 0.84 16.03
C VAL A 396 -12.53 0.42 14.60
N VAL A 397 -11.52 0.51 13.74
CA VAL A 397 -11.61 0.07 12.35
C VAL A 397 -10.74 -1.16 12.15
N THR A 398 -11.30 -2.21 11.56
CA THR A 398 -10.61 -3.47 11.26
C THR A 398 -10.82 -3.87 9.81
N ALA A 399 -10.10 -4.89 9.34
CA ALA A 399 -10.44 -5.59 8.10
C ALA A 399 -11.90 -6.11 8.14
N ALA A 400 -12.59 -6.14 6.99
CA ALA A 400 -14.02 -6.46 6.95
C ALA A 400 -14.37 -7.92 7.31
N ASN A 401 -13.41 -8.85 7.23
CA ASN A 401 -13.59 -10.26 7.58
C ASN A 401 -13.44 -10.54 9.09
N VAL A 402 -13.06 -9.54 9.89
CA VAL A 402 -12.95 -9.70 11.35
C VAL A 402 -14.36 -9.85 11.94
N ASP A 403 -14.51 -10.86 12.81
CA ASP A 403 -15.75 -11.13 13.51
C ASP A 403 -16.11 -10.01 14.51
N ASP A 404 -17.42 -9.76 14.67
CA ASP A 404 -17.94 -8.66 15.49
C ASP A 404 -17.64 -8.89 16.99
N GLY A 405 -17.85 -10.12 17.47
CA GLY A 405 -17.51 -10.52 18.84
C GLY A 405 -16.01 -10.47 19.12
N ALA A 406 -15.18 -10.90 18.16
CA ALA A 406 -13.72 -10.82 18.29
C ALA A 406 -13.20 -9.37 18.40
N ALA A 407 -13.79 -8.44 17.64
CA ALA A 407 -13.41 -7.03 17.70
C ALA A 407 -13.93 -6.31 18.96
N ALA A 408 -15.02 -6.79 19.56
CA ALA A 408 -15.70 -6.15 20.69
C ALA A 408 -14.79 -5.94 21.91
N ALA A 409 -13.92 -6.90 22.22
CA ALA A 409 -12.91 -6.77 23.28
C ALA A 409 -11.96 -5.58 23.03
N THR A 410 -11.57 -5.34 21.77
CA THR A 410 -10.72 -4.19 21.41
C THR A 410 -11.48 -2.88 21.54
N VAL A 411 -12.77 -2.85 21.15
CA VAL A 411 -13.63 -1.66 21.28
C VAL A 411 -13.80 -1.28 22.75
N LEU A 412 -14.23 -2.20 23.60
CA LEU A 412 -14.38 -1.93 25.03
C LEU A 412 -13.02 -1.73 25.73
N GLY A 413 -11.95 -2.34 25.24
CA GLY A 413 -10.59 -2.10 25.72
C GLY A 413 -10.16 -0.64 25.60
N ARG A 414 -10.61 0.08 24.55
CA ARG A 414 -10.32 1.51 24.35
C ARG A 414 -11.22 2.47 25.15
N LEU A 415 -12.27 1.97 25.79
CA LEU A 415 -13.14 2.79 26.63
C LEU A 415 -12.47 3.05 27.98
N ASP A 416 -12.04 4.25 28.27
CA ASP A 416 -11.36 4.56 29.54
C ASP A 416 -12.26 4.26 30.77
N PRO A 417 -11.92 3.29 31.64
CA PRO A 417 -12.72 2.96 32.82
C PRO A 417 -12.77 4.08 33.87
N GLY A 418 -11.74 4.93 33.94
CA GLY A 418 -11.72 6.08 34.85
C GLY A 418 -12.72 7.16 34.43
N VAL A 419 -12.81 7.42 33.13
CA VAL A 419 -13.78 8.40 32.58
C VAL A 419 -15.19 7.81 32.53
N TYR A 420 -15.34 6.56 32.10
CA TYR A 420 -16.63 5.91 31.88
C TYR A 420 -16.97 4.88 32.96
N SER A 421 -16.66 5.20 34.22
CA SER A 421 -16.83 4.32 35.39
C SER A 421 -18.29 3.93 35.67
N ARG A 422 -19.25 4.67 35.11
CA ARG A 422 -20.69 4.45 35.27
C ARG A 422 -21.27 3.40 34.33
N VAL A 423 -20.54 3.00 33.29
CA VAL A 423 -21.04 2.02 32.31
C VAL A 423 -21.28 0.69 33.03
N ARG A 424 -22.51 0.16 32.90
CA ARG A 424 -22.97 -1.11 33.50
C ARG A 424 -23.65 -2.02 32.47
N ALA A 425 -24.09 -1.48 31.33
CA ALA A 425 -24.75 -2.26 30.28
C ALA A 425 -24.18 -1.93 28.89
N VAL A 426 -23.97 -2.97 28.09
CA VAL A 426 -23.61 -2.89 26.67
C VAL A 426 -24.68 -3.64 25.89
N PHE A 427 -25.51 -2.91 25.14
CA PHE A 427 -26.49 -3.49 24.22
C PHE A 427 -25.81 -3.88 22.92
N ALA A 428 -26.02 -5.11 22.49
CA ALA A 428 -25.43 -5.66 21.28
C ALA A 428 -26.40 -6.59 20.55
N ASP A 429 -26.09 -6.97 19.31
CA ASP A 429 -26.84 -7.98 18.58
C ASP A 429 -26.33 -9.41 18.82
N GLN A 430 -27.01 -10.39 18.25
CA GLN A 430 -26.69 -11.81 18.42
C GLN A 430 -25.26 -12.17 17.99
N LYS A 431 -24.61 -11.41 17.08
CA LYS A 431 -23.24 -11.71 16.65
C LYS A 431 -22.21 -11.41 17.73
N TYR A 432 -22.57 -10.62 18.73
CA TYR A 432 -21.72 -10.34 19.89
C TYR A 432 -21.84 -11.40 20.99
N HIS A 433 -22.75 -12.38 20.85
CA HIS A 433 -22.83 -13.53 21.75
C HIS A 433 -21.65 -14.48 21.47
N ASN A 434 -20.52 -14.21 22.11
CA ASN A 434 -19.24 -14.88 21.88
C ASN A 434 -18.56 -15.18 23.23
N HIS A 435 -18.32 -16.47 23.51
CA HIS A 435 -17.75 -16.90 24.79
C HIS A 435 -16.39 -16.28 25.12
N ALA A 436 -15.53 -16.04 24.12
CA ALA A 436 -14.24 -15.39 24.34
C ALA A 436 -14.42 -13.92 24.72
N PHE A 437 -15.40 -13.24 24.13
CA PHE A 437 -15.72 -11.86 24.48
C PHE A 437 -16.36 -11.76 25.87
N GLU A 438 -17.28 -12.66 26.22
CA GLU A 438 -17.90 -12.72 27.56
C GLU A 438 -16.86 -13.02 28.66
N ALA A 439 -15.93 -13.94 28.40
CA ALA A 439 -14.82 -14.22 29.30
C ALA A 439 -13.90 -13.00 29.45
N TRP A 440 -13.58 -12.31 28.35
CA TRP A 440 -12.79 -11.08 28.39
C TRP A 440 -13.50 -9.99 29.20
N LEU A 441 -14.81 -9.81 28.99
CA LEU A 441 -15.63 -8.82 29.70
C LEU A 441 -15.65 -9.09 31.20
N SER A 442 -15.86 -10.35 31.61
CA SER A 442 -15.85 -10.75 33.01
C SER A 442 -14.50 -10.49 33.69
N GLY A 443 -13.38 -10.72 32.98
CA GLY A 443 -12.03 -10.50 33.52
C GLY A 443 -11.57 -9.03 33.54
N HIS A 444 -11.97 -8.21 32.56
CA HIS A 444 -11.43 -6.85 32.38
C HIS A 444 -12.42 -5.73 32.73
N ARG A 445 -13.72 -6.03 32.75
CA ARG A 445 -14.80 -5.07 32.99
C ARG A 445 -15.84 -5.64 33.97
N PRO A 446 -15.42 -6.02 35.19
CA PRO A 446 -16.35 -6.55 36.18
C PRO A 446 -17.49 -5.54 36.44
N GLY A 447 -18.73 -6.02 36.41
CA GLY A 447 -19.93 -5.20 36.58
C GLY A 447 -20.51 -4.59 35.31
N VAL A 448 -19.89 -4.78 34.15
CA VAL A 448 -20.50 -4.48 32.85
C VAL A 448 -21.20 -5.73 32.32
N ARG A 449 -22.50 -5.64 32.06
CA ARG A 449 -23.31 -6.72 31.48
C ARG A 449 -23.48 -6.55 29.98
N LEU A 450 -23.32 -7.63 29.24
CA LEU A 450 -23.66 -7.71 27.82
C LEU A 450 -25.14 -8.08 27.70
N GLU A 451 -25.93 -7.20 27.09
CA GLU A 451 -27.36 -7.41 26.85
C GLU A 451 -27.59 -7.64 25.36
N ILE A 452 -27.77 -8.92 24.99
CA ILE A 452 -28.04 -9.32 23.61
C ILE A 452 -29.51 -9.06 23.28
N SER A 453 -29.75 -8.16 22.34
CA SER A 453 -31.09 -7.83 21.88
C SER A 453 -31.57 -8.86 20.85
N SER A 454 -32.52 -9.71 21.24
CA SER A 454 -33.20 -10.67 20.37
C SER A 454 -34.60 -10.20 20.00
N ARG A 455 -35.13 -10.68 18.87
CA ARG A 455 -36.55 -10.47 18.53
C ARG A 455 -37.41 -11.22 19.54
N PRO A 456 -38.51 -10.62 20.04
CA PRO A 456 -39.45 -11.33 20.88
C PRO A 456 -39.92 -12.62 20.18
N PRO A 457 -39.95 -13.77 20.86
CA PRO A 457 -40.48 -15.00 20.29
C PRO A 457 -41.91 -14.79 19.78
N GLY A 458 -42.17 -15.12 18.52
CA GLY A 458 -43.52 -15.02 17.91
C GLY A 458 -43.89 -13.65 17.30
N ALA A 459 -42.99 -12.66 17.26
CA ALA A 459 -43.27 -11.39 16.58
C ALA A 459 -43.35 -11.55 15.05
N THR A 460 -44.54 -11.34 14.47
CA THR A 460 -44.80 -11.36 13.02
C THR A 460 -44.72 -9.98 12.36
N THR A 461 -44.69 -8.91 13.15
CA THR A 461 -44.62 -7.51 12.69
C THR A 461 -43.31 -6.84 13.09
N PHE A 462 -42.93 -5.77 12.39
CA PHE A 462 -41.72 -5.00 12.74
C PHE A 462 -41.91 -4.33 14.11
N GLN A 463 -41.12 -4.78 15.10
CA GLN A 463 -41.02 -4.13 16.40
C GLN A 463 -39.60 -3.58 16.60
N PRO A 464 -39.45 -2.28 16.90
CA PRO A 464 -38.15 -1.71 17.21
C PRO A 464 -37.55 -2.39 18.44
N LEU A 465 -36.39 -3.02 18.29
CA LEU A 465 -35.63 -3.54 19.42
C LEU A 465 -35.17 -2.37 20.30
N ARG A 466 -35.39 -2.49 21.61
CA ARG A 466 -35.08 -1.45 22.59
C ARG A 466 -33.61 -1.04 22.45
N VAL A 467 -33.37 0.26 22.24
CA VAL A 467 -32.05 0.93 22.16
C VAL A 467 -31.14 0.54 20.96
N ARG A 468 -31.30 -0.61 20.30
CA ARG A 468 -30.44 -1.04 19.17
C ARG A 468 -30.42 -0.05 18.00
N TRP A 469 -31.56 0.53 17.65
CA TRP A 469 -31.69 1.46 16.52
C TRP A 469 -30.81 2.73 16.67
N VAL A 470 -30.34 3.04 17.87
CA VAL A 470 -29.55 4.23 18.17
C VAL A 470 -28.16 4.17 17.51
N VAL A 471 -27.47 3.03 17.60
CA VAL A 471 -26.14 2.86 17.01
C VAL A 471 -26.22 2.78 15.48
N GLU A 472 -27.24 2.11 14.95
CA GLU A 472 -27.53 2.05 13.51
C GLU A 472 -27.82 3.46 12.94
N ARG A 473 -28.62 4.26 13.66
CA ARG A 473 -28.84 5.68 13.32
C ARG A 473 -27.55 6.50 13.35
N THR A 474 -26.63 6.18 14.28
CA THR A 474 -25.33 6.86 14.36
C THR A 474 -24.49 6.57 13.12
N PHE A 475 -24.47 5.33 12.63
CA PHE A 475 -23.86 5.01 11.34
C PHE A 475 -24.51 5.79 10.19
N ALA A 476 -25.83 5.95 10.18
CA ALA A 476 -26.52 6.74 9.16
C ALA A 476 -26.09 8.22 9.20
N TRP A 477 -25.91 8.81 10.38
CA TRP A 477 -25.39 10.18 10.52
C TRP A 477 -23.95 10.31 10.06
N ILE A 478 -23.07 9.37 10.43
CA ILE A 478 -21.69 9.32 9.95
C ILE A 478 -21.66 9.24 8.42
N GLY A 479 -22.53 8.40 7.83
CA GLY A 479 -22.67 8.22 6.39
C GLY A 479 -23.14 9.46 5.62
N ARG A 480 -23.73 10.48 6.30
CA ARG A 480 -24.05 11.77 5.66
C ARG A 480 -22.80 12.59 5.31
N CYS A 481 -21.65 12.27 5.88
CA CYS A 481 -20.37 12.86 5.48
C CYS A 481 -19.81 12.02 4.32
N ARG A 482 -19.69 12.60 3.12
CA ARG A 482 -19.36 11.84 1.89
C ARG A 482 -18.01 11.13 2.00
N ARG A 483 -17.08 11.65 2.78
CA ARG A 483 -15.80 10.99 3.08
C ARG A 483 -15.98 9.63 3.77
N ASN A 484 -17.10 9.39 4.46
CA ASN A 484 -17.37 8.14 5.15
C ASN A 484 -18.29 7.19 4.35
N SER A 485 -18.75 7.53 3.15
CA SER A 485 -19.60 6.63 2.34
C SER A 485 -18.87 5.38 1.83
N LYS A 486 -17.55 5.49 1.68
CA LYS A 486 -16.58 4.41 1.48
C LYS A 486 -15.41 4.65 2.43
N ASP A 487 -14.48 3.71 2.51
CA ASP A 487 -13.20 3.95 3.18
C ASP A 487 -12.16 4.44 2.15
N TYR A 488 -11.99 5.76 2.08
CA TYR A 488 -10.94 6.41 1.28
C TYR A 488 -9.60 6.45 2.01
N GLU A 489 -9.56 6.06 3.29
CA GLU A 489 -8.39 6.25 4.12
C GLU A 489 -7.42 5.08 4.00
N ARG A 490 -6.15 5.40 3.73
CA ARG A 490 -5.09 4.41 3.64
C ARG A 490 -4.95 3.60 4.93
N THR A 491 -4.95 4.24 6.10
CA THR A 491 -4.77 3.56 7.41
C THR A 491 -6.07 3.47 8.21
N GLU A 492 -6.23 2.41 9.01
CA GLU A 492 -7.38 2.22 9.93
C GLU A 492 -7.52 3.41 10.87
N SER A 493 -6.40 3.89 11.43
CA SER A 493 -6.37 5.06 12.31
C SER A 493 -6.88 6.35 11.63
N SER A 494 -6.61 6.54 10.32
CA SER A 494 -7.14 7.69 9.58
C SER A 494 -8.65 7.57 9.40
N SER A 495 -9.15 6.36 9.13
CA SER A 495 -10.58 6.06 9.05
C SER A 495 -11.30 6.31 10.39
N GLU A 496 -10.71 5.85 11.50
CA GLU A 496 -11.18 6.15 12.86
C GLU A 496 -11.28 7.67 13.12
N ALA A 497 -10.23 8.42 12.77
CA ALA A 497 -10.22 9.87 12.93
C ALA A 497 -11.30 10.57 12.08
N MET A 498 -11.54 10.13 10.84
CA MET A 498 -12.61 10.69 10.00
C MET A 498 -14.02 10.41 10.54
N VAL A 499 -14.21 9.28 11.22
CA VAL A 499 -15.46 8.99 11.94
C VAL A 499 -15.62 9.92 13.14
N GLN A 500 -14.55 10.15 13.91
CA GLN A 500 -14.56 11.10 15.02
C GLN A 500 -14.86 12.54 14.55
N VAL A 501 -14.29 12.98 13.43
CA VAL A 501 -14.58 14.30 12.83
C VAL A 501 -16.07 14.45 12.50
N SER A 502 -16.70 13.43 11.91
CA SER A 502 -18.15 13.45 11.64
C SER A 502 -18.98 13.53 12.92
N SER A 503 -18.59 12.78 13.94
CA SER A 503 -19.23 12.80 15.26
C SER A 503 -19.13 14.19 15.90
N ILE A 504 -17.94 14.80 15.88
CA ILE A 504 -17.70 16.16 16.37
C ILE A 504 -18.60 17.18 15.65
N ARG A 505 -18.67 17.14 14.31
CA ARG A 505 -19.54 18.07 13.56
C ARG A 505 -21.01 17.90 13.91
N LEU A 506 -21.47 16.66 14.15
CA LEU A 506 -22.84 16.39 14.60
C LEU A 506 -23.10 17.02 15.97
N MET A 507 -22.18 16.84 16.92
CA MET A 507 -22.34 17.35 18.29
C MET A 507 -22.29 18.87 18.36
N LEU A 508 -21.38 19.52 17.62
CA LEU A 508 -21.33 20.98 17.51
C LEU A 508 -22.67 21.56 17.03
N ARG A 509 -23.27 20.93 16.01
CA ARG A 509 -24.59 21.34 15.52
C ARG A 509 -25.74 21.10 16.50
N ARG A 510 -25.60 20.15 17.45
CA ARG A 510 -26.61 19.95 18.49
C ARG A 510 -26.49 21.02 19.58
N LEU A 511 -25.27 21.33 20.00
CA LEU A 511 -25.01 22.37 20.99
C LEU A 511 -25.38 23.76 20.47
N ASN A 512 -25.20 24.01 19.17
CA ASN A 512 -25.54 25.29 18.56
C ASN A 512 -27.04 25.49 18.29
N LYS A 513 -27.90 24.50 18.53
CA LYS A 513 -29.38 24.67 18.45
C LYS A 513 -29.97 25.34 19.69
N CYS A 514 -29.18 25.54 20.74
CA CYS A 514 -29.59 26.17 21.99
C CYS A 514 -29.23 27.67 22.07
N ALA A 515 -28.97 28.32 20.93
CA ALA A 515 -28.73 29.76 20.83
C ALA A 515 -29.89 30.45 20.12
#